data_AF-C7P6T4-F1
#
_entry.id   AF-C7P6T4-F1
#
_cell.length_a   1.000
_cell.length_b   1.000
_cell.length_c   1.000
_cell.angle_alpha   90.00
_cell.angle_beta   90.00
_cell.angle_gamma   90.00
#
_symmetry.space_group_name_H-M   'P 1'
#
loop_
_entity.id
_entity.type
_entity.pdbx_description
1 polymer ?
#
loop_
_entity_poly.entity_id
_entity_poly.type
_entity_poly.pdbx_seq_one_letter_code
_entity_poly.pdbx_strand_id
1 'polypeptide(L)'
;MDVYEILYQSCLEYKVLLNGEETPLWKLKKEDLDKVDLDLPWTSIRDLAIYLYELKKKQQNSKELIKCDIVEILVGIALLKPEEGNSYMGLVTEDMCLNYLSELITARINCIAKYYYMMKKPQNTNIFDEIILKFPQKRDIRASNINDFRELVGRIRSYFK
;
A
#
# COMPACT_ATOMS: atom_id res chain seq x y z
N MET A 1 -2.84 17.31 -9.54
CA MET A 1 -2.65 15.88 -9.82
C MET A 1 -3.35 15.11 -8.73
N ASP A 2 -4.18 14.13 -9.08
CA ASP A 2 -4.88 13.28 -8.13
C ASP A 2 -3.87 12.48 -7.28
N VAL A 3 -4.16 12.26 -5.99
CA VAL A 3 -3.27 11.56 -5.05
C VAL A 3 -3.01 10.12 -5.51
N TYR A 4 -4.01 9.46 -6.08
CA TYR A 4 -3.85 8.12 -6.64
C TYR A 4 -3.01 8.10 -7.91
N GLU A 5 -3.03 9.18 -8.70
CA GLU A 5 -2.15 9.30 -9.86
C GLU A 5 -0.69 9.49 -9.41
N ILE A 6 -0.44 10.33 -8.40
CA ILE A 6 0.90 10.44 -7.80
C ILE A 6 1.38 9.07 -7.32
N LEU A 7 0.52 8.35 -6.60
CA LEU A 7 0.84 7.04 -6.05
C LEU A 7 1.14 6.00 -7.16
N TYR A 8 0.36 6.03 -8.25
CA TYR A 8 0.61 5.18 -9.41
C TYR A 8 1.98 5.46 -10.04
N GLN A 9 2.33 6.74 -10.26
CA GLN A 9 3.65 7.12 -10.79
C GLN A 9 4.78 6.69 -9.84
N SER A 10 4.61 6.87 -8.53
CA SER A 10 5.57 6.38 -7.53
C SER A 10 5.76 4.86 -7.59
N CYS A 11 4.69 4.09 -7.87
CA CYS A 11 4.80 2.65 -8.08
C CYS A 11 5.61 2.33 -9.34
N LEU A 12 5.40 3.05 -10.45
CA LEU A 12 6.17 2.83 -11.67
C LEU A 12 7.65 3.18 -11.55
N GLU A 13 8.00 4.15 -10.69
CA GLU A 13 9.40 4.51 -10.40
C GLU A 13 10.07 3.59 -9.38
N TYR A 14 9.32 2.64 -8.80
CA TYR A 14 9.89 1.65 -7.88
C TYR A 14 11.00 0.87 -8.58
N LYS A 15 12.15 0.80 -7.92
CA LYS A 15 13.35 0.16 -8.46
C LYS A 15 13.36 -1.31 -8.11
N VAL A 16 13.72 -2.12 -9.09
CA VAL A 16 13.88 -3.56 -8.96
C VAL A 16 15.20 -4.00 -9.56
N LEU A 17 15.61 -5.23 -9.32
CA LEU A 17 16.89 -5.75 -9.80
C LEU A 17 16.67 -6.65 -11.02
N LEU A 18 17.14 -6.20 -12.18
CA LEU A 18 17.18 -6.99 -13.41
C LEU A 18 18.64 -7.24 -13.79
N ASN A 19 19.07 -8.50 -13.85
CA ASN A 19 20.46 -8.89 -14.12
C ASN A 19 21.48 -8.23 -13.17
N GLY A 20 21.07 -7.91 -11.93
CA GLY A 20 21.92 -7.25 -10.93
C GLY A 20 22.00 -5.73 -11.03
N GLU A 21 21.26 -5.09 -11.96
CA GLU A 21 21.18 -3.64 -12.09
C GLU A 21 19.82 -3.10 -11.61
N GLU A 22 19.85 -1.98 -10.88
CA GLU A 22 18.65 -1.26 -10.46
C GLU A 22 17.93 -0.66 -11.68
N THR A 23 16.73 -1.16 -11.94
CA THR A 23 15.87 -0.74 -13.05
C THR A 23 14.49 -0.34 -12.51
N PRO A 24 13.96 0.85 -12.82
CA PRO A 24 12.60 1.20 -12.44
C PRO A 24 11.56 0.35 -13.18
N LEU A 25 10.43 0.06 -12.54
CA LEU A 25 9.38 -0.80 -13.09
C LEU A 25 8.91 -0.36 -14.48
N TRP A 26 8.79 0.94 -14.75
CA TRP A 26 8.35 1.43 -16.07
C TRP A 26 9.28 1.05 -17.23
N LYS A 27 10.56 0.73 -16.97
CA LYS A 27 11.51 0.31 -18.02
C LYS A 27 11.42 -1.18 -18.34
N LEU A 28 10.80 -1.98 -17.49
CA LEU A 28 10.71 -3.42 -17.70
C LEU A 28 9.72 -3.75 -18.79
N LYS A 29 10.01 -4.84 -19.49
CA LYS A 29 9.05 -5.49 -20.39
C LYS A 29 8.39 -6.66 -19.69
N LYS A 30 7.31 -7.14 -20.30
CA LYS A 30 6.56 -8.31 -19.81
C LYS A 30 7.46 -9.53 -19.63
N GLU A 31 8.39 -9.75 -20.55
CA GLU A 31 9.29 -10.90 -20.52
C GLU A 31 10.33 -10.83 -19.39
N ASP A 32 10.55 -9.63 -18.83
CA ASP A 32 11.48 -9.41 -17.74
C ASP A 32 10.87 -9.79 -16.38
N LEU A 33 9.54 -9.78 -16.24
CA LEU A 33 8.83 -10.04 -14.98
C LEU A 33 9.09 -11.44 -14.40
N ASP A 34 9.46 -12.42 -15.24
CA ASP A 34 9.78 -13.77 -14.77
C ASP A 34 11.21 -13.92 -14.24
N LYS A 35 12.08 -12.93 -14.51
CA LYS A 35 13.51 -12.96 -14.16
C LYS A 35 13.91 -11.87 -13.17
N VAL A 36 13.06 -10.85 -13.04
CA VAL A 36 13.31 -9.70 -12.19
C VAL A 36 13.16 -10.09 -10.73
N ASP A 37 14.09 -9.62 -9.90
CA ASP A 37 13.93 -9.63 -8.46
C ASP A 37 13.28 -8.30 -8.07
N LEU A 38 12.08 -8.37 -7.49
CA LEU A 38 11.31 -7.21 -7.09
C LEU A 38 11.93 -6.46 -5.90
N ASP A 39 13.00 -6.99 -5.28
CA ASP A 39 13.65 -6.40 -4.10
C ASP A 39 12.63 -6.10 -2.97
N LEU A 40 11.61 -6.97 -2.86
CA LEU A 40 10.57 -6.85 -1.84
C LEU A 40 10.92 -7.74 -0.64
N PRO A 41 10.54 -7.33 0.58
CA PRO A 41 10.77 -8.14 1.78
C PRO A 41 9.88 -9.40 1.84
N TRP A 42 8.95 -9.57 0.90
CA TRP A 42 8.01 -10.69 0.84
C TRP A 42 8.25 -11.50 -0.43
N THR A 43 8.22 -12.83 -0.30
CA THR A 43 8.47 -13.74 -1.43
C THR A 43 7.21 -14.18 -2.17
N SER A 44 6.05 -14.02 -1.53
CA SER A 44 4.76 -14.37 -2.10
C SER A 44 3.66 -13.39 -1.69
N ILE A 45 2.56 -13.38 -2.44
CA ILE A 45 1.37 -12.59 -2.08
C ILE A 45 0.78 -13.01 -0.72
N ARG A 46 0.98 -14.28 -0.32
CA ARG A 46 0.55 -14.81 0.97
C ARG A 46 1.37 -14.24 2.12
N ASP A 47 2.70 -14.16 1.96
CA ASP A 47 3.60 -13.54 2.94
C ASP A 47 3.20 -12.08 3.18
N LEU A 48 2.91 -11.36 2.09
CA LEU A 48 2.41 -9.99 2.16
C LEU A 48 1.06 -9.90 2.89
N ALA A 49 0.13 -10.82 2.65
CA ALA A 49 -1.14 -10.85 3.36
C ALA A 49 -0.96 -11.04 4.87
N ILE A 50 -0.06 -11.93 5.28
CA ILE A 50 0.29 -12.16 6.69
C ILE A 50 0.90 -10.90 7.30
N TYR A 51 1.88 -10.29 6.61
CA TYR A 51 2.50 -9.04 7.03
C TYR A 51 1.46 -7.92 7.25
N LEU A 52 0.55 -7.72 6.29
CA LEU A 52 -0.49 -6.69 6.38
C LEU A 52 -1.45 -6.93 7.55
N TYR A 53 -1.83 -8.19 7.78
CA TYR A 53 -2.67 -8.57 8.92
C TYR A 53 -1.99 -8.23 10.26
N GLU A 54 -0.71 -8.60 10.41
CA GLU A 54 0.06 -8.31 11.61
C GLU A 54 0.28 -6.80 11.80
N LEU A 55 0.61 -6.10 10.73
CA LEU A 55 0.83 -4.64 10.73
C LEU A 55 -0.45 -3.89 11.12
N LYS A 56 -1.61 -4.28 10.56
CA LYS A 56 -2.93 -3.78 10.95
C LYS A 56 -3.14 -3.98 12.45
N LYS A 57 -2.97 -5.20 12.95
CA LYS A 57 -3.17 -5.52 14.37
C LYS A 57 -2.22 -4.71 15.26
N LYS A 58 -0.97 -4.53 14.85
CA LYS A 58 0.02 -3.72 15.57
C LYS A 58 -0.40 -2.24 15.58
N GLN A 59 -0.87 -1.70 14.46
CA GLN A 59 -1.31 -0.30 14.37
C GLN A 59 -2.55 -0.03 15.22
N GLN A 60 -3.51 -0.95 15.28
CA GLN A 60 -4.71 -0.84 16.11
C GLN A 60 -4.40 -0.76 17.61
N ASN A 61 -3.33 -1.43 18.05
CA ASN A 61 -2.88 -1.44 19.45
C ASN A 61 -1.86 -0.33 19.78
N SER A 62 -1.36 0.38 18.77
CA SER A 62 -0.36 1.44 18.91
C SER A 62 -1.01 2.81 19.10
N LYS A 63 -0.37 3.66 19.91
CA LYS A 63 -0.68 5.10 19.98
C LYS A 63 0.11 5.92 18.95
N GLU A 64 1.13 5.31 18.36
CA GLU A 64 2.01 5.91 17.36
C GLU A 64 1.72 5.34 15.98
N LEU A 65 2.02 6.14 14.95
CA LEU A 65 1.96 5.68 13.56
C LEU A 65 3.15 4.80 13.26
N ILE A 66 2.87 3.55 12.92
CA ILE A 66 3.89 2.58 12.53
C ILE A 66 4.33 2.91 11.10
N LYS A 67 5.63 2.91 10.82
CA LYS A 67 6.09 3.12 9.44
C LYS A 67 5.72 1.92 8.56
N CYS A 68 5.28 2.19 7.34
CA CYS A 68 5.08 1.19 6.30
C CYS A 68 5.23 1.87 4.95
N ASP A 69 5.78 1.16 3.97
CA ASP A 69 5.91 1.67 2.61
C ASP A 69 4.70 1.20 1.78
N ILE A 70 3.85 2.16 1.41
CA ILE A 70 2.65 1.85 0.62
C ILE A 70 3.00 1.49 -0.83
N VAL A 71 4.12 1.99 -1.36
CA VAL A 71 4.56 1.70 -2.72
C VAL A 71 5.00 0.25 -2.81
N GLU A 72 5.87 -0.21 -1.89
CA GLU A 72 6.28 -1.62 -1.80
C GLU A 72 5.07 -2.55 -1.68
N ILE A 73 4.11 -2.20 -0.82
CA ILE A 73 2.89 -2.98 -0.64
C ILE A 73 2.10 -3.07 -1.95
N LEU A 74 1.86 -1.96 -2.64
CA LEU A 74 1.05 -1.94 -3.87
C LEU A 74 1.75 -2.66 -5.03
N VAL A 75 3.06 -2.49 -5.16
CA VAL A 75 3.89 -3.25 -6.11
C VAL A 75 3.82 -4.75 -5.79
N GLY A 76 3.94 -5.10 -4.50
CA GLY A 76 3.82 -6.48 -4.04
C GLY A 76 2.46 -7.11 -4.34
N ILE A 77 1.37 -6.40 -4.07
CA ILE A 77 0.00 -6.88 -4.40
C ILE A 77 -0.13 -7.08 -5.92
N ALA A 78 0.46 -6.19 -6.72
CA ALA A 78 0.33 -6.24 -8.17
C ALA A 78 1.14 -7.37 -8.83
N LEU A 79 2.36 -7.62 -8.35
CA LEU A 79 3.38 -8.42 -9.05
C LEU A 79 3.84 -9.69 -8.32
N LEU A 80 3.62 -9.84 -7.01
CA LEU A 80 3.99 -11.09 -6.31
C LEU A 80 3.13 -12.25 -6.81
N LYS A 81 3.79 -13.37 -7.10
CA LYS A 81 3.13 -14.59 -7.54
C LYS A 81 2.45 -15.30 -6.36
N PRO A 82 1.34 -16.01 -6.60
CA PRO A 82 0.83 -16.98 -5.62
C PRO A 82 1.81 -18.15 -5.49
N GLU A 83 1.83 -18.80 -4.33
CA GLU A 83 2.56 -20.07 -4.14
C GLU A 83 2.09 -21.10 -5.17
N GLU A 84 3.02 -21.92 -5.70
CA GLU A 84 2.74 -22.87 -6.78
C GLU A 84 1.54 -23.77 -6.45
N GLY A 85 0.57 -23.87 -7.37
CA GLY A 85 -0.51 -24.86 -7.32
C GLY A 85 -1.94 -24.35 -7.11
N ASN A 86 -2.19 -23.04 -6.92
CA ASN A 86 -3.56 -22.54 -6.76
C ASN A 86 -3.78 -21.15 -7.38
N SER A 87 -4.03 -21.08 -8.69
CA SER A 87 -4.38 -19.81 -9.37
C SER A 87 -5.65 -19.15 -8.79
N TYR A 88 -6.58 -19.94 -8.28
CA TYR A 88 -7.82 -19.46 -7.64
C TYR A 88 -7.55 -18.78 -6.28
N MET A 89 -6.51 -19.20 -5.55
CA MET A 89 -6.14 -18.59 -4.27
C MET A 89 -5.45 -17.23 -4.46
N GLY A 90 -4.86 -16.96 -5.63
CA GLY A 90 -4.18 -15.69 -5.92
C GLY A 90 -5.13 -14.49 -5.84
N LEU A 91 -6.29 -14.56 -6.52
CA LEU A 91 -7.30 -13.49 -6.51
C LEU A 91 -7.91 -13.27 -5.12
N VAL A 92 -8.16 -14.36 -4.40
CA VAL A 92 -8.69 -14.30 -3.02
C VAL A 92 -7.66 -13.64 -2.09
N THR A 93 -6.38 -13.95 -2.26
CA THR A 93 -5.30 -13.37 -1.44
C THR A 93 -5.07 -11.90 -1.78
N GLU A 94 -5.19 -11.50 -3.04
CA GLU A 94 -5.16 -10.10 -3.47
C GLU A 94 -6.26 -9.28 -2.78
N ASP A 95 -7.52 -9.75 -2.82
CA ASP A 95 -8.63 -9.08 -2.14
C ASP A 95 -8.41 -9.03 -0.62
N MET A 96 -7.80 -10.06 -0.01
CA MET A 96 -7.42 -10.00 1.41
C MET A 96 -6.37 -8.91 1.68
N CYS A 97 -5.32 -8.81 0.86
CA CYS A 97 -4.32 -7.76 0.99
C CYS A 97 -4.94 -6.36 0.88
N LEU A 98 -5.81 -6.14 -0.11
CA LEU A 98 -6.51 -4.87 -0.31
C LEU A 98 -7.41 -4.52 0.89
N ASN A 99 -8.14 -5.51 1.43
CA ASN A 99 -8.95 -5.33 2.63
C ASN A 99 -8.09 -4.96 3.84
N TYR A 100 -7.01 -5.70 4.10
CA TYR A 100 -6.12 -5.42 5.23
C TYR A 100 -5.41 -4.07 5.09
N LEU A 101 -5.03 -3.66 3.87
CA LEU A 101 -4.48 -2.33 3.61
C LEU A 101 -5.50 -1.22 3.88
N SER A 102 -6.74 -1.38 3.44
CA SER A 102 -7.83 -0.43 3.71
C SER A 102 -8.13 -0.30 5.21
N GLU A 103 -8.15 -1.43 5.92
CA GLU A 103 -8.32 -1.46 7.38
C GLU A 103 -7.11 -0.87 8.13
N LEU A 104 -5.89 -1.10 7.65
CA LEU A 104 -4.67 -0.47 8.20
C LEU A 104 -4.76 1.05 8.05
N ILE A 105 -5.14 1.56 6.87
CA ILE A 105 -5.30 3.00 6.64
C ILE A 105 -6.39 3.57 7.54
N THR A 106 -7.52 2.88 7.67
CA THR A 106 -8.58 3.22 8.63
C THR A 106 -8.03 3.31 10.06
N ALA A 107 -7.26 2.32 10.51
CA ALA A 107 -6.64 2.32 11.83
C ALA A 107 -5.65 3.48 12.02
N ARG A 108 -4.88 3.84 10.99
CA ARG A 108 -3.97 5.00 11.01
C ARG A 108 -4.73 6.31 11.10
N ILE A 109 -5.78 6.50 10.30
CA ILE A 109 -6.63 7.69 10.35
C ILE A 109 -7.24 7.83 11.74
N ASN A 110 -7.77 6.74 12.31
CA ASN A 110 -8.30 6.74 13.67
C ASN A 110 -7.22 7.04 14.72
N CYS A 111 -5.98 6.57 14.54
CA CYS A 111 -4.86 6.91 15.41
C CYS A 111 -4.53 8.42 15.36
N ILE A 112 -4.47 9.00 14.16
CA ILE A 112 -4.27 10.44 13.95
C ILE A 112 -5.41 11.23 14.60
N ALA A 113 -6.66 10.88 14.31
CA ALA A 113 -7.84 11.53 14.85
C ALA A 113 -7.94 11.42 16.38
N LYS A 114 -7.56 10.27 16.96
CA LYS A 114 -7.64 10.05 18.40
C LYS A 114 -6.56 10.82 19.16
N TYR A 115 -5.32 10.81 18.70
CA TYR A 115 -4.20 11.32 19.52
C TYR A 115 -3.72 12.71 19.10
N TYR A 116 -3.74 13.04 17.81
CA TYR A 116 -3.25 14.33 17.31
C TYR A 116 -4.33 15.43 17.24
N TYR A 117 -5.60 15.04 17.23
CA TYR A 117 -6.71 15.99 17.34
C TYR A 117 -7.14 16.25 18.80
N MET A 118 -6.83 15.33 19.74
CA MET A 118 -7.08 15.54 21.18
C MET A 118 -5.87 16.12 21.94
N MET A 119 -4.65 16.09 21.39
CA MET A 119 -3.48 16.75 21.96
C MET A 119 -2.90 17.75 20.95
N LYS A 120 -2.71 18.99 21.40
CA LYS A 120 -2.24 20.20 20.70
C LYS A 120 -1.56 19.99 19.33
N LYS A 121 -1.96 20.84 18.36
CA LYS A 121 -1.37 21.04 17.03
C LYS A 121 0.15 20.77 17.02
N PRO A 122 0.66 19.83 16.19
CA PRO A 122 2.09 19.59 16.07
C PRO A 122 2.84 20.89 15.72
N GLN A 123 3.97 21.14 16.38
CA GLN A 123 4.79 22.35 16.12
C GLN A 123 5.32 22.41 14.67
N ASN A 124 5.37 21.28 13.96
CA ASN A 124 5.82 21.16 12.57
C ASN A 124 4.65 20.84 11.62
N THR A 125 3.54 21.58 11.74
CA THR A 125 2.40 21.41 10.83
C THR A 125 2.68 22.10 9.49
N ASN A 126 2.38 21.42 8.40
CA ASN A 126 2.40 22.01 7.06
C ASN A 126 0.97 22.46 6.65
N ILE A 127 0.85 23.13 5.50
CA ILE A 127 -0.43 23.62 4.97
C ILE A 127 -1.45 22.49 4.74
N PHE A 128 -0.99 21.28 4.44
CA PHE A 128 -1.84 20.11 4.22
C PHE A 128 -2.51 19.66 5.53
N ASP A 129 -1.76 19.71 6.63
CA ASP A 129 -2.26 19.41 7.97
C ASP A 129 -3.34 20.42 8.40
N GLU A 130 -3.18 21.71 8.07
CA GLU A 130 -4.19 22.74 8.41
C GLU A 130 -5.52 22.58 7.68
N ILE A 131 -5.48 22.08 6.44
CA ILE A 131 -6.67 21.80 5.64
C ILE A 131 -7.41 20.57 6.16
N ILE A 132 -6.67 19.53 6.55
CA ILE A 132 -7.23 18.31 7.14
C ILE A 132 -7.86 18.60 8.52
N LEU A 133 -7.29 19.54 9.28
CA LEU A 133 -7.76 19.94 10.62
C LEU A 133 -9.15 20.64 10.63
N LYS A 134 -9.69 21.04 9.47
CA LYS A 134 -11.00 21.74 9.34
C LYS A 134 -12.20 20.83 9.06
N PHE A 135 -12.01 19.51 8.85
CA PHE A 135 -13.11 18.61 8.51
C PHE A 135 -13.88 18.09 9.75
N PRO A 136 -15.20 17.79 9.64
CA PRO A 136 -16.01 17.41 10.79
C PRO A 136 -15.56 16.06 11.36
N GLN A 137 -15.32 16.04 12.67
CA GLN A 137 -14.88 14.86 13.41
C GLN A 137 -16.01 13.84 13.59
N LYS A 138 -16.11 12.88 12.66
CA LYS A 138 -16.79 11.61 12.96
C LYS A 138 -15.82 10.72 13.74
N ARG A 139 -16.27 10.20 14.89
CA ARG A 139 -15.51 9.34 15.80
C ARG A 139 -15.00 8.02 15.18
N ASP A 140 -15.47 7.69 13.98
CA ASP A 140 -15.15 6.44 13.29
C ASP A 140 -15.07 6.72 11.79
N ILE A 141 -13.86 7.02 11.31
CA ILE A 141 -13.61 7.32 9.90
C ILE A 141 -13.22 6.00 9.23
N ARG A 142 -14.13 5.42 8.44
CA ARG A 142 -13.80 4.27 7.58
C ARG A 142 -13.21 4.77 6.27
N ALA A 143 -12.08 4.22 5.86
CA ALA A 143 -11.54 4.48 4.54
C ALA A 143 -12.47 3.86 3.47
N SER A 144 -12.71 4.60 2.39
CA SER A 144 -13.49 4.12 1.23
C SER A 144 -12.57 4.04 -0.01
N ASN A 145 -11.39 3.47 0.17
CA ASN A 145 -10.27 3.47 -0.80
C ASN A 145 -10.04 2.11 -1.48
N ILE A 146 -10.83 1.09 -1.15
CA ILE A 146 -10.60 -0.26 -1.66
C ILE A 146 -10.72 -0.35 -3.19
N ASN A 147 -11.68 0.37 -3.77
CA ASN A 147 -11.88 0.39 -5.22
C ASN A 147 -10.75 1.15 -5.91
N ASP A 148 -10.30 2.27 -5.34
CA ASP A 148 -9.18 3.05 -5.87
C ASP A 148 -7.88 2.22 -5.88
N PHE A 149 -7.61 1.47 -4.81
CA PHE A 149 -6.45 0.57 -4.78
C PHE A 149 -6.58 -0.61 -5.73
N ARG A 150 -7.78 -1.18 -5.87
CA ARG A 150 -8.03 -2.25 -6.84
C ARG A 150 -7.77 -1.75 -8.27
N GLU A 151 -8.24 -0.55 -8.59
CA GLU A 151 -7.96 0.09 -9.88
C GLU A 151 -6.45 0.32 -10.07
N LEU A 152 -5.77 0.86 -9.06
CA LEU A 152 -4.34 1.14 -9.11
C LEU A 152 -3.51 -0.14 -9.31
N VAL A 153 -3.78 -1.20 -8.55
CA VAL A 153 -3.16 -2.53 -8.72
C VAL A 153 -3.44 -3.08 -10.12
N GLY A 154 -4.68 -2.94 -10.59
CA GLY A 154 -5.06 -3.32 -11.96
C GLY A 154 -4.29 -2.55 -13.03
N ARG A 155 -4.06 -1.25 -12.83
CA ARG A 155 -3.27 -0.38 -13.73
C ARG A 155 -1.79 -0.79 -13.75
N ILE A 156 -1.18 -1.07 -12.59
CA ILE A 156 0.20 -1.57 -12.52
C ILE A 156 0.32 -2.88 -13.30
N ARG A 157 -0.57 -3.84 -13.04
CA ARG A 157 -0.56 -5.14 -13.72
C ARG A 157 -0.78 -5.01 -15.24
N SER A 158 -1.64 -4.09 -15.65
CA SER A 158 -1.96 -3.87 -17.06
C SER A 158 -0.87 -3.14 -17.83
N TYR A 159 0.05 -2.46 -17.14
CA TYR A 159 1.24 -1.85 -17.77
C TYR A 159 2.11 -2.90 -18.48
N PHE A 160 2.15 -4.14 -17.96
CA PHE A 160 2.96 -5.24 -18.48
C PHE A 160 2.17 -6.25 -19.32
N LYS A 161 0.93 -5.94 -19.73
CA LYS A 161 0.13 -6.84 -20.56
C LYS A 161 0.47 -6.74 -22.04
#